data_AF-A0A2T4D3X1-F1
#
_entry.id   AF-A0A2T4D3X1-F1
#
_cell.length_a   1.000
_cell.length_b   1.000
_cell.length_c   1.000
_cell.angle_alpha   90.00
_cell.angle_beta   90.00
_cell.angle_gamma   90.00
#
_symmetry.space_group_name_H-M   'P 1'
#
loop_
_entity.id
_entity.type
_entity.pdbx_description
1 polymer ?
#
loop_
_entity_poly.entity_id
_entity_poly.type
_entity_poly.pdbx_seq_one_letter_code
_entity_poly.pdbx_strand_id
1 'polypeptide(L)'
;VTRLAGAKAQALASQYPEHILIGSDQVAVVDGEILGKPGTSERAVAQLTQMSGKTVTFLTGLAVYRSSDGALQHIVEPYAVHFRSLTQAEIEGYVRLEQPLNCAGSFKSEALGISLFERLEGRDPNSLIGLPLIALLKMLREWGINPLLEPAKVS
;
A
#
# COMPACT_ATOMS: atom_id res chain seq x y z
N VAL A 1 2.21 6.64 8.10
CA VAL A 1 1.41 5.43 7.87
C VAL A 1 1.13 4.61 9.13
N THR A 2 2.10 4.31 10.00
CA THR A 2 1.88 3.55 11.26
C THR A 2 0.71 4.05 12.11
N ARG A 3 0.71 5.36 12.41
CA ARG A 3 -0.35 6.01 13.21
C ARG A 3 -1.74 5.82 12.60
N LEU A 4 -1.87 5.98 11.28
CA LEU A 4 -3.17 5.89 10.59
C LEU A 4 -3.64 4.44 10.50
N ALA A 5 -2.74 3.49 10.23
CA ALA A 5 -3.07 2.06 10.24
C ALA A 5 -3.59 1.62 11.61
N GLY A 6 -2.90 2.00 12.70
CA GLY A 6 -3.34 1.70 14.07
C GLY A 6 -4.71 2.32 14.39
N ALA A 7 -4.89 3.60 14.09
CA ALA A 7 -6.17 4.29 14.30
C ALA A 7 -7.33 3.62 13.56
N LYS A 8 -7.12 3.19 12.31
CA LYS A 8 -8.14 2.44 11.54
C LYS A 8 -8.48 1.10 12.19
N ALA A 9 -7.48 0.33 12.61
CA ALA A 9 -7.70 -0.95 13.28
C ALA A 9 -8.49 -0.79 14.58
N GLN A 10 -8.21 0.25 15.36
CA GLN A 10 -8.85 0.49 16.65
C GLN A 10 -10.24 1.14 16.54
N ALA A 11 -10.56 1.80 15.42
CA ALA A 11 -11.81 2.54 15.25
C ALA A 11 -13.08 1.68 15.43
N LEU A 12 -12.98 0.38 15.17
CA LEU A 12 -14.08 -0.57 15.26
C LEU A 12 -14.03 -1.44 16.54
N ALA A 13 -13.09 -1.18 17.46
CA ALA A 13 -12.86 -2.01 18.64
C ALA A 13 -14.10 -2.14 19.54
N SER A 14 -14.87 -1.07 19.74
CA SER A 14 -16.07 -1.11 20.57
C SER A 14 -17.23 -1.87 19.93
N GLN A 15 -17.25 -1.97 18.60
CA GLN A 15 -18.29 -2.68 17.84
C GLN A 15 -17.96 -4.18 17.71
N TYR A 16 -16.67 -4.52 17.77
CA TYR A 16 -16.16 -5.88 17.63
C TYR A 16 -15.21 -6.21 18.78
N PRO A 17 -15.71 -6.47 20.00
CA PRO A 17 -14.88 -6.60 21.21
C PRO A 17 -14.05 -7.89 21.27
N GLU A 18 -14.36 -8.93 20.48
CA GLU A 18 -13.62 -10.21 20.47
C GLU A 18 -13.11 -10.59 19.08
N HIS A 19 -12.53 -9.62 18.35
CA HIS A 19 -12.08 -9.80 16.98
C HIS A 19 -10.61 -9.43 16.81
N ILE A 20 -10.07 -9.90 15.68
CA ILE A 20 -8.85 -9.35 15.10
C ILE A 20 -9.24 -8.30 14.07
N LEU A 21 -8.82 -7.06 14.30
CA LEU A 21 -9.08 -5.92 13.45
C LEU A 21 -7.80 -5.54 12.72
N ILE A 22 -7.85 -5.49 11.40
CA ILE A 22 -6.71 -5.21 10.54
C ILE A 22 -6.87 -3.79 9.96
N GLY A 23 -5.88 -2.94 10.19
CA GLY A 23 -5.79 -1.61 9.61
C GLY A 23 -4.59 -1.49 8.69
N SER A 24 -4.77 -0.84 7.54
CA SER A 24 -3.68 -0.53 6.62
C SER A 24 -3.76 0.91 6.13
N ASP A 25 -2.60 1.50 5.87
CA ASP A 25 -2.47 2.84 5.30
C ASP A 25 -1.20 2.93 4.47
N GLN A 26 -1.24 3.62 3.34
CA GLN A 26 -0.13 3.66 2.41
C GLN A 26 0.10 5.09 1.90
N VAL A 27 1.36 5.44 1.72
CA VAL A 27 1.78 6.66 1.03
C VAL A 27 2.87 6.33 0.02
N ALA A 28 2.90 7.07 -1.09
CA ALA A 28 3.99 7.04 -2.05
C ALA A 28 4.93 8.23 -1.79
N VAL A 29 6.24 8.01 -1.89
CA VAL A 29 7.27 9.03 -1.63
C VAL A 29 8.28 9.03 -2.77
N VAL A 30 8.64 10.21 -3.25
CA VAL A 30 9.73 10.43 -4.21
C VAL A 30 10.56 11.61 -3.74
N ASP A 31 11.89 11.48 -3.70
CA ASP A 31 12.82 12.51 -3.24
C ASP A 31 12.46 13.12 -1.86
N GLY A 32 11.89 12.32 -0.96
CA GLY A 32 11.46 12.76 0.38
C GLY A 32 10.08 13.43 0.43
N GLU A 33 9.43 13.67 -0.70
CA GLU A 33 8.11 14.29 -0.80
C GLU A 33 6.99 13.25 -0.93
N ILE A 34 5.89 13.47 -0.22
CA ILE A 34 4.71 12.59 -0.28
C ILE A 34 3.90 12.91 -1.54
N LEU A 35 3.63 11.88 -2.34
CA LEU A 35 2.78 11.97 -3.52
C LEU A 35 1.31 11.77 -3.14
N GLY A 36 0.52 12.82 -3.31
CA GLY A 36 -0.93 12.77 -3.19
C GLY A 36 -1.63 12.33 -4.48
N LYS A 37 -2.95 12.31 -4.45
CA LYS A 37 -3.78 12.12 -5.65
C LYS A 37 -3.68 13.38 -6.53
N PRO A 38 -3.46 13.25 -7.85
CA PRO A 38 -3.31 14.41 -8.72
C PRO A 38 -4.63 15.19 -8.91
N GLY A 39 -5.78 14.51 -8.94
CA GLY A 39 -7.11 15.11 -9.14
C GLY A 39 -7.40 15.60 -10.57
N THR A 40 -6.37 15.99 -11.33
CA THR A 40 -6.46 16.52 -12.70
C THR A 40 -5.40 15.90 -13.59
N SER A 41 -5.65 15.78 -14.89
CA SER A 41 -4.71 15.21 -15.87
C SER A 41 -3.38 15.96 -15.91
N GLU A 42 -3.39 17.29 -15.81
CA GLU A 42 -2.20 18.13 -15.85
C GLU A 42 -1.27 17.83 -14.66
N ARG A 43 -1.86 17.71 -13.46
CA ARG A 43 -1.13 17.29 -12.25
C ARG A 43 -0.64 15.85 -12.35
N ALA A 44 -1.38 14.96 -13.00
CA ALA A 44 -0.95 13.57 -13.20
C ALA A 44 0.28 13.50 -14.12
N VAL A 45 0.27 14.25 -15.22
CA VAL A 45 1.43 14.42 -16.11
C VAL A 45 2.63 15.00 -15.34
N ALA A 46 2.42 16.05 -14.52
CA ALA A 46 3.48 16.65 -13.73
C ALA A 46 4.09 15.66 -12.71
N GLN A 47 3.27 14.89 -12.00
CA GLN A 47 3.76 13.85 -11.08
C GLN A 47 4.54 12.76 -11.82
N LEU A 48 4.03 12.24 -12.95
CA LEU A 48 4.74 11.23 -13.75
C LEU A 48 6.07 11.74 -14.31
N THR A 49 6.12 13.01 -14.70
CA THR A 49 7.35 13.68 -15.13
C THR A 49 8.35 13.76 -13.97
N GLN A 50 7.90 14.12 -12.77
CA GLN A 50 8.75 14.18 -11.57
C GLN A 50 9.34 12.82 -11.20
N MET A 51 8.58 11.74 -11.35
CA MET A 51 9.00 10.38 -11.00
C MET A 51 9.85 9.71 -12.09
N SER A 52 9.85 10.24 -13.32
CA SER A 52 10.56 9.65 -14.45
C SER A 52 12.05 9.46 -14.15
N GLY A 53 12.56 8.25 -14.39
CA GLY A 53 13.94 7.87 -14.12
C GLY A 53 14.30 7.79 -12.63
N LYS A 54 13.33 7.87 -11.71
CA LYS A 54 13.55 7.83 -10.26
C LYS A 54 12.95 6.59 -9.62
N THR A 55 13.30 6.41 -8.35
CA THR A 55 12.67 5.41 -7.48
C THR A 55 11.58 6.07 -6.65
N VAL A 56 10.38 5.54 -6.76
CA VAL A 56 9.25 5.88 -5.89
C VAL A 56 9.14 4.80 -4.82
N THR A 57 9.14 5.19 -3.56
CA THR A 57 8.99 4.26 -2.44
C THR A 57 7.60 4.36 -1.85
N PHE A 58 6.89 3.23 -1.85
CA PHE A 58 5.64 3.06 -1.16
C PHE A 58 5.93 2.60 0.27
N LEU A 59 5.36 3.30 1.24
CA LEU A 59 5.43 2.93 2.65
C LEU A 59 4.05 2.47 3.07
N THR A 60 3.89 1.16 3.28
CA THR A 60 2.61 0.57 3.67
C THR A 60 2.64 0.23 5.15
N GLY A 61 1.94 1.02 5.96
CA GLY A 61 1.73 0.73 7.37
C GLY A 61 0.64 -0.32 7.54
N LEU A 62 0.93 -1.36 8.30
CA LEU A 62 0.00 -2.41 8.70
C LEU A 62 -0.13 -2.41 10.22
N ALA A 63 -1.36 -2.55 10.71
CA ALA A 63 -1.68 -2.75 12.10
C ALA A 63 -2.62 -3.95 12.26
N VAL A 64 -2.35 -4.79 13.24
CA VAL A 64 -3.21 -5.91 13.62
C VAL A 64 -3.52 -5.73 15.10
N TYR A 65 -4.81 -5.52 15.39
CA TYR A 65 -5.31 -5.21 16.73
C TYR A 65 -6.21 -6.34 17.20
N ARG A 66 -5.97 -6.85 18.41
CA ARG A 66 -6.84 -7.81 19.07
C ARG A 66 -7.65 -7.08 20.11
N SER A 67 -8.96 -6.98 19.88
CA SER A 67 -9.84 -6.17 20.71
C SER A 67 -10.12 -6.77 22.09
N SER A 68 -9.94 -8.09 22.25
CA SER A 68 -10.25 -8.78 23.51
C SER A 68 -9.32 -8.40 24.65
N ASP A 69 -8.07 -8.06 24.35
CA ASP A 69 -7.04 -7.69 25.34
C ASP A 69 -6.29 -6.40 24.99
N GLY A 70 -6.65 -5.75 23.87
CA GLY A 70 -6.03 -4.51 23.41
C GLY A 70 -4.64 -4.69 22.80
N ALA A 71 -4.19 -5.92 22.52
CA ALA A 71 -2.88 -6.15 21.93
C ALA A 71 -2.81 -5.55 20.51
N LEU A 72 -1.71 -4.84 20.22
CA LEU A 72 -1.49 -4.17 18.93
C LEU A 72 -0.11 -4.53 18.38
N GLN A 73 -0.10 -5.12 17.18
CA GLN A 73 1.10 -5.25 16.37
C GLN A 73 1.08 -4.23 15.24
N HIS A 74 2.25 -3.70 14.86
CA HIS A 74 2.36 -2.80 13.72
C HIS A 74 3.70 -2.96 13.00
N ILE A 75 3.70 -2.67 11.71
CA ILE A 75 4.90 -2.63 10.86
C ILE A 75 4.71 -1.61 9.75
N VAL A 76 5.81 -1.14 9.18
CA VAL A 76 5.82 -0.43 7.90
C VAL A 76 6.64 -1.26 6.91
N GLU A 77 6.00 -1.70 5.84
CA GLU A 77 6.67 -2.44 4.76
C GLU A 77 6.98 -1.47 3.62
N PRO A 78 8.26 -1.23 3.28
CA PRO A 78 8.64 -0.45 2.12
C PRO A 78 8.57 -1.28 0.83
N TYR A 79 8.20 -0.62 -0.26
CA TYR A 79 8.24 -1.20 -1.61
C TYR A 79 8.73 -0.15 -2.61
N ALA A 80 9.81 -0.44 -3.31
CA ALA A 80 10.42 0.46 -4.28
C ALA A 80 9.98 0.13 -5.71
N VAL A 81 9.48 1.15 -6.41
CA VAL A 81 9.13 1.12 -7.82
C VAL A 81 10.14 1.98 -8.57
N HIS A 82 10.93 1.35 -9.43
CA HIS A 82 11.97 2.03 -10.20
C HIS A 82 11.38 2.37 -11.57
N PHE A 83 11.26 3.66 -11.88
CA PHE A 83 10.71 4.13 -13.14
C PHE A 83 11.75 4.10 -14.24
N ARG A 84 11.32 3.79 -15.46
CA ARG A 84 12.11 4.09 -16.66
C ARG A 84 12.26 5.60 -16.82
N SER A 85 13.23 6.02 -17.62
CA SER A 85 13.17 7.34 -18.24
C SER A 85 12.01 7.35 -19.24
N LEU A 86 11.05 8.26 -19.04
CA LEU A 86 9.81 8.34 -19.79
C LEU A 86 9.85 9.59 -20.65
N THR A 87 9.39 9.45 -21.88
CA THR A 87 9.14 10.58 -22.76
C THR A 87 7.81 11.26 -22.42
N GLN A 88 7.69 12.53 -22.79
CA GLN A 88 6.44 13.27 -22.62
C GLN A 88 5.24 12.57 -23.29
N ALA A 89 5.46 12.01 -24.49
CA ALA A 89 4.42 11.31 -25.25
C ALA A 89 3.94 10.02 -24.55
N GLU A 90 4.85 9.26 -23.92
CA GLU A 90 4.48 8.10 -23.10
C GLU A 90 3.65 8.52 -21.88
N ILE A 91 4.06 9.58 -21.19
CA ILE A 91 3.36 10.09 -20.00
C ILE A 91 1.94 10.54 -20.35
N GLU A 92 1.78 11.39 -21.36
CA GLU A 92 0.46 11.86 -21.81
C GLU A 92 -0.41 10.72 -22.34
N GLY A 93 0.19 9.79 -23.07
CA GLY A 93 -0.47 8.58 -23.54
C GLY A 93 -1.01 7.74 -22.40
N TYR A 94 -0.19 7.50 -21.37
CA TYR A 94 -0.58 6.76 -20.18
C TYR A 94 -1.72 7.45 -19.43
N VAL A 95 -1.61 8.75 -19.13
CA VAL A 95 -2.64 9.51 -18.40
C VAL A 95 -3.97 9.47 -19.14
N ARG A 96 -3.95 9.61 -20.46
CA ARG A 96 -5.15 9.53 -21.30
C ARG A 96 -5.82 8.15 -21.26
N LEU A 97 -5.03 7.08 -21.29
CA LEU A 97 -5.54 5.70 -21.32
C LEU A 97 -6.01 5.22 -19.94
N GLU A 98 -5.24 5.48 -18.89
CA GLU A 98 -5.51 4.95 -17.55
C GLU A 98 -6.34 5.86 -16.63
N GLN A 99 -6.34 7.17 -16.93
CA GLN A 99 -6.98 8.19 -16.10
C GLN A 99 -6.69 8.02 -14.60
N PRO A 100 -5.41 8.03 -14.17
CA PRO A 100 -5.00 7.70 -12.80
C PRO A 100 -5.29 8.83 -11.78
N LEU A 101 -6.34 9.62 -12.00
CA LEU A 101 -6.58 10.90 -11.33
C LEU A 101 -6.82 10.76 -9.82
N ASN A 102 -7.22 9.57 -9.38
CA ASN A 102 -7.54 9.24 -8.00
C ASN A 102 -6.48 8.33 -7.34
N CYS A 103 -5.37 8.08 -8.01
CA CYS A 103 -4.27 7.23 -7.53
C CYS A 103 -3.15 8.10 -6.96
N ALA A 104 -2.68 7.80 -5.75
CA ALA A 104 -1.51 8.46 -5.20
C ALA A 104 -0.28 8.14 -6.06
N GLY A 105 0.44 9.17 -6.51
CA GLY A 105 1.55 9.01 -7.46
C GLY A 105 1.11 8.83 -8.91
N SER A 106 -0.16 8.98 -9.27
CA SER A 106 -0.62 9.01 -10.68
C SER A 106 -0.32 7.76 -11.51
N PHE A 107 -0.22 6.57 -10.90
CA PHE A 107 -0.13 5.31 -11.62
C PHE A 107 -0.87 4.17 -10.92
N LYS A 108 -1.11 3.08 -11.67
CA LYS A 108 -1.69 1.81 -11.21
C LYS A 108 -0.76 0.66 -11.59
N SER A 109 -0.07 0.08 -10.61
CA SER A 109 0.92 -0.99 -10.84
C SER A 109 0.31 -2.28 -11.41
N GLU A 110 -0.96 -2.50 -11.11
CA GLU A 110 -1.79 -3.65 -11.45
C GLU A 110 -2.44 -3.57 -12.84
N ALA A 111 -2.31 -2.42 -13.51
CA ALA A 111 -2.88 -2.15 -14.83
C ALA A 111 -1.76 -1.75 -15.81
N LEU A 112 -2.00 -0.78 -16.71
CA LEU A 112 -0.99 -0.35 -17.68
C LEU A 112 0.28 0.25 -17.03
N GLY A 113 0.26 0.56 -15.72
CA GLY A 113 1.41 1.17 -15.04
C GLY A 113 2.67 0.32 -15.10
N ILE A 114 2.56 -1.00 -15.25
CA ILE A 114 3.72 -1.89 -15.43
C ILE A 114 4.61 -1.48 -16.61
N SER A 115 4.05 -0.81 -17.63
CA SER A 115 4.80 -0.30 -18.79
C SER A 115 5.72 0.89 -18.47
N LEU A 116 5.54 1.52 -17.31
CA LEU A 116 6.30 2.70 -16.87
C LEU A 116 7.56 2.32 -16.07
N PHE A 117 7.65 1.07 -15.61
CA PHE A 117 8.65 0.65 -14.64
C PHE A 117 9.81 -0.09 -15.30
N GLU A 118 11.01 0.13 -14.76
CA GLU A 118 12.20 -0.65 -15.06
C GLU A 118 12.24 -1.92 -14.21
N ARG A 119 11.95 -1.79 -12.91
CA ARG A 119 11.92 -2.91 -11.96
C ARG A 119 11.12 -2.60 -10.72
N LEU A 120 10.68 -3.66 -10.05
CA LEU A 120 9.97 -3.62 -8.78
C LEU A 120 10.83 -4.31 -7.72
N GLU A 121 10.94 -3.72 -6.54
CA GLU A 121 11.79 -4.22 -5.46
C GLU A 121 11.09 -4.11 -4.12
N GLY A 122 10.88 -5.25 -3.48
CA GLY A 122 10.31 -5.32 -2.15
C GLY A 122 10.09 -6.76 -1.73
N ARG A 123 9.78 -6.95 -0.45
CA ARG A 123 9.60 -8.27 0.14
C ARG A 123 8.29 -8.94 -0.28
N ASP A 124 7.25 -8.13 -0.48
CA ASP A 124 5.89 -8.60 -0.73
C ASP A 124 5.21 -7.75 -1.81
N PRO A 125 4.85 -8.28 -2.99
CA PRO A 125 4.15 -7.51 -4.01
C PRO A 125 2.78 -6.98 -3.53
N ASN A 126 2.14 -7.62 -2.56
CA ASN A 126 0.87 -7.15 -2.00
C ASN A 126 1.03 -5.86 -1.19
N SER A 127 2.25 -5.59 -0.68
CA SER A 127 2.53 -4.33 0.01
C SER A 127 2.43 -3.13 -0.94
N LEU A 128 2.77 -3.29 -2.24
CA LEU A 128 2.57 -2.27 -3.25
C LEU A 128 1.08 -2.04 -3.53
N ILE A 129 0.29 -3.11 -3.57
CA ILE A 129 -1.18 -3.05 -3.73
C ILE A 129 -1.85 -2.35 -2.53
N GLY A 130 -1.24 -2.44 -1.34
CA GLY A 130 -1.67 -1.70 -0.15
C GLY A 130 -1.87 -2.54 1.11
N LEU A 131 -1.55 -3.84 1.08
CA LEU A 131 -1.63 -4.70 2.25
C LEU A 131 -0.45 -5.71 2.29
N PRO A 132 0.51 -5.56 3.23
CA PRO A 132 1.65 -6.48 3.34
C PRO A 132 1.21 -7.84 3.90
N LEU A 133 0.74 -8.73 3.04
CA LEU A 133 0.20 -10.05 3.40
C LEU A 133 1.25 -10.95 4.06
N ILE A 134 2.51 -10.95 3.61
CA ILE A 134 3.54 -11.78 4.25
C ILE A 134 3.73 -11.36 5.72
N ALA A 135 3.71 -10.05 6.00
CA ALA A 135 3.78 -9.54 7.37
C ALA A 135 2.50 -9.84 8.15
N LEU A 136 1.33 -9.58 7.58
CA LEU A 136 0.03 -9.87 8.19
C LEU A 136 -0.07 -11.33 8.64
N LEU A 137 0.26 -12.27 7.75
CA LEU A 137 0.18 -13.69 8.06
C LEU A 137 1.17 -14.10 9.15
N LYS A 138 2.33 -13.44 9.25
CA LYS A 138 3.25 -13.65 10.37
C LYS A 138 2.61 -13.18 11.69
N MET A 139 2.05 -11.97 11.72
CA MET A 139 1.40 -11.40 12.91
C MET A 139 0.21 -12.25 13.38
N LEU A 140 -0.61 -12.74 12.45
CA LEU A 140 -1.74 -13.62 12.76
C LEU A 140 -1.27 -14.96 13.36
N ARG A 141 -0.22 -15.56 12.81
CA ARG A 141 0.34 -16.83 13.34
C ARG A 141 0.91 -16.67 14.74
N GLU A 142 1.50 -15.52 15.07
CA GLU A 142 1.95 -15.21 16.44
C GLU A 142 0.79 -15.19 17.45
N TRP A 143 -0.45 -15.03 16.97
CA TRP A 143 -1.68 -15.11 17.76
C TRP A 143 -2.44 -16.43 17.57
N GLY A 144 -1.79 -17.46 17.00
CA GLY A 144 -2.41 -18.76 16.78
C GLY A 144 -3.41 -18.81 15.63
N ILE A 145 -3.54 -17.74 14.86
CA ILE A 145 -4.44 -17.68 13.69
C ILE A 145 -3.61 -17.96 12.44
N ASN A 146 -3.64 -19.21 11.99
CA ASN A 146 -2.92 -19.63 10.79
C ASN A 146 -3.91 -19.93 9.67
N PRO A 147 -3.93 -19.17 8.56
CA PRO A 147 -4.88 -19.40 7.46
C PRO A 147 -4.70 -20.75 6.75
N LEU A 148 -3.60 -21.47 7.02
CA LEU A 148 -3.34 -22.80 6.48
C LEU A 148 -3.91 -23.93 7.36
N LEU A 149 -4.40 -23.62 8.55
CA LEU A 149 -4.97 -24.59 9.49
C LEU A 149 -6.49 -24.42 9.54
N GLU A 150 -7.22 -25.50 9.76
CA GLU A 150 -8.66 -25.39 10.05
C GLU A 150 -8.86 -24.55 11.32
N PRO A 151 -9.88 -23.67 11.35
CA PRO A 151 -10.25 -23.00 12.58
C PRO A 151 -10.51 -24.07 13.64
N ALA A 152 -9.92 -23.92 14.83
CA ALA A 152 -10.15 -24.83 15.93
C ALA A 152 -11.68 -25.01 16.09
N LYS A 153 -12.17 -26.25 15.94
CA LYS A 153 -13.58 -26.55 16.17
C LYS A 153 -13.88 -26.13 17.60
N VAL A 154 -14.68 -25.07 17.74
CA VAL A 154 -15.23 -24.69 19.04
C VAL A 154 -16.18 -25.80 19.43
N SER A 155 -15.76 -26.64 20.37
CA SER A 155 -16.58 -27.67 21.01
C SER A 155 -17.63 -27.05 21.92
#